data_AF-A0A7V2HGI4-F1
#
_entry.id   AF-A0A7V2HGI4-F1
#
_cell.length_a   1.000
_cell.length_b   1.000
_cell.length_c   1.000
_cell.angle_alpha   90.00
_cell.angle_beta   90.00
_cell.angle_gamma   90.00
#
_symmetry.space_group_name_H-M   'P 1'
#
loop_
_entity.id
_entity.type
_entity.pdbx_description
1 polymer ?
#
loop_
_entity_poly.entity_id
_entity_poly.type
_entity_poly.pdbx_seq_one_letter_code
_entity_poly.pdbx_strand_id
1 'polypeptide(L)'
;MRRLKPYRRWLLPALIALALTVEAGCRRSKRPRVETVEEDQGPLASVVVFSDPRTSMQLVRGFYEMEGGAWRWTMGKFTVTLRPPPGSSEKGARLEVKLAVPEAVIAKIGPVSLSATVGGLALEPQTFSAPGDGVYARDVPASALGGEAATFDFALDKYLAAGVVEQRELGIIVSSVGLTTK
;
A
#
# COMPACT_ATOMS: atom_id res chain seq x y z
N MET A 1 65.67 41.45 -86.52
CA MET A 1 65.12 42.61 -85.79
C MET A 1 63.67 42.35 -85.42
N ARG A 2 63.26 42.82 -84.24
CA ARG A 2 61.89 42.94 -83.69
C ARG A 2 61.32 41.74 -82.93
N ARG A 3 61.18 42.02 -81.62
CA ARG A 3 60.53 41.26 -80.56
C ARG A 3 59.03 41.13 -80.79
N LEU A 4 58.43 40.10 -80.19
CA LEU A 4 57.09 40.17 -79.61
C LEU A 4 56.98 39.22 -78.39
N LYS A 5 56.00 39.56 -77.55
CA LYS A 5 55.82 39.33 -76.10
C LYS A 5 55.58 37.86 -75.67
N PRO A 6 55.69 37.58 -74.35
CA PRO A 6 55.62 36.23 -73.79
C PRO A 6 54.20 35.86 -73.33
N TYR A 7 53.83 34.59 -73.54
CA TYR A 7 52.68 33.91 -72.92
C TYR A 7 53.19 32.52 -72.48
N ARG A 8 53.52 32.31 -71.20
CA ARG A 8 52.63 31.87 -70.11
C ARG A 8 51.97 30.51 -70.42
N ARG A 9 52.51 29.43 -69.82
CA ARG A 9 51.78 28.29 -69.22
C ARG A 9 52.74 27.13 -68.87
N TRP A 10 52.94 26.94 -67.57
CA TRP A 10 53.43 25.74 -66.86
C TRP A 10 52.65 25.81 -65.52
N LEU A 11 52.03 24.80 -64.94
CA LEU A 11 51.86 23.37 -65.17
C LEU A 11 50.54 22.98 -64.46
N LEU A 12 49.86 21.96 -65.00
CA LEU A 12 48.88 21.11 -64.30
C LEU A 12 49.54 20.43 -63.07
N PRO A 13 48.82 20.02 -61.99
CA PRO A 13 47.88 18.91 -62.11
C PRO A 13 46.70 18.79 -61.11
N ALA A 14 45.84 17.81 -61.43
CA ALA A 14 45.05 16.90 -60.58
C ALA A 14 43.87 17.46 -59.75
N LEU A 15 42.60 17.11 -60.06
CA LEU A 15 41.88 15.85 -59.74
C LEU A 15 41.72 15.69 -58.21
N ILE A 16 40.54 15.86 -57.59
CA ILE A 16 39.38 14.93 -57.49
C ILE A 16 38.32 15.67 -56.63
N ALA A 17 37.15 16.08 -57.16
CA ALA A 17 35.85 15.39 -57.13
C ALA A 17 35.43 14.79 -55.76
N LEU A 18 34.34 15.29 -55.15
CA LEU A 18 33.07 14.54 -54.99
C LEU A 18 32.15 15.17 -53.91
N ALA A 19 30.98 15.62 -54.39
CA ALA A 19 29.67 15.75 -53.74
C ALA A 19 29.56 16.00 -52.21
N LEU A 20 29.18 17.22 -51.85
CA LEU A 20 28.53 17.54 -50.57
C LEU A 20 27.11 16.97 -50.58
N THR A 21 26.88 15.89 -49.82
CA THR A 21 25.55 15.36 -49.53
C THR A 21 25.02 16.00 -48.26
N VAL A 22 23.76 16.44 -48.32
CA VAL A 22 23.01 17.07 -47.23
C VAL A 22 22.53 15.97 -46.28
N GLU A 23 23.13 15.84 -45.10
CA GLU A 23 22.56 15.03 -44.02
C GLU A 23 21.43 15.81 -43.33
N ALA A 24 20.20 15.59 -43.78
CA ALA A 24 19.00 15.80 -42.96
C ALA A 24 18.98 14.73 -41.85
N GLY A 25 19.80 14.95 -40.81
CA GLY A 25 19.82 14.12 -39.61
C GLY A 25 18.51 14.25 -38.84
N CYS A 26 17.54 13.39 -39.17
CA CYS A 26 16.35 13.20 -38.36
C CYS A 26 16.77 12.81 -36.94
N ARG A 27 16.72 13.75 -36.00
CA ARG A 27 16.78 13.46 -34.56
C ARG A 27 15.56 12.62 -34.20
N ARG A 28 15.71 11.29 -34.34
CA ARG A 28 14.77 10.33 -33.78
C ARG A 28 14.95 10.36 -32.27
N SER A 29 14.22 11.26 -31.63
CA SER A 29 14.07 11.28 -30.17
C SER A 29 13.68 9.87 -29.74
N LYS A 30 14.60 9.17 -29.06
CA LYS A 30 14.26 7.94 -28.36
C LYS A 30 13.24 8.37 -27.32
N ARG A 31 11.96 8.10 -27.58
CA ARG A 31 10.93 8.19 -26.54
C ARG A 31 11.48 7.35 -25.38
N PRO A 32 11.64 7.91 -24.18
CA PRO A 32 11.96 7.09 -23.02
C PRO A 32 10.89 6.02 -22.98
N ARG A 33 11.32 4.76 -23.12
CA ARG A 33 10.47 3.62 -22.82
C ARG A 33 10.15 3.82 -21.35
N VAL A 34 8.91 4.21 -21.07
CA VAL A 34 8.38 4.11 -19.72
C VAL A 34 8.38 2.62 -19.46
N GLU A 35 9.45 2.11 -18.87
CA GLU A 35 9.37 0.91 -18.07
C GLU A 35 8.37 1.30 -16.98
N THR A 36 7.14 0.81 -17.14
CA THR A 36 6.26 0.61 -16.01
C THR A 36 7.11 -0.13 -14.99
N VAL A 37 7.57 0.60 -13.98
CA VAL A 37 7.95 0.01 -12.72
C VAL A 37 6.66 -0.64 -12.26
N GLU A 38 6.50 -1.92 -12.57
CA GLU A 38 5.71 -2.78 -11.70
C GLU A 38 6.36 -2.59 -10.34
N GLU A 39 5.79 -1.69 -9.53
CA GLU A 39 6.06 -1.68 -8.11
C GLU A 39 5.75 -3.10 -7.67
N ASP A 40 6.81 -3.87 -7.47
CA ASP A 40 6.75 -5.18 -6.85
C ASP A 40 6.24 -4.93 -5.43
N GLN A 41 4.91 -4.91 -5.32
CA GLN A 41 4.21 -4.76 -4.06
C GLN A 41 4.63 -5.98 -3.25
N GLY A 42 5.55 -5.74 -2.32
CA GLY A 42 6.14 -6.76 -1.49
C GLY A 42 5.06 -7.69 -0.93
N PRO A 43 5.41 -8.96 -0.70
CA PRO A 43 4.42 -10.00 -0.49
C PRO A 43 3.63 -9.71 0.81
N LEU A 44 2.28 -9.67 0.75
CA LEU A 44 1.34 -9.43 1.87
C LEU A 44 1.81 -9.98 3.24
N ALA A 45 1.83 -9.17 4.28
CA ALA A 45 2.21 -9.62 5.61
C ALA A 45 1.09 -10.42 6.31
N SER A 46 1.46 -11.43 7.11
CA SER A 46 0.52 -12.08 8.03
C SER A 46 0.22 -11.23 9.25
N VAL A 47 1.10 -10.26 9.55
CA VAL A 47 0.95 -9.31 10.65
C VAL A 47 1.18 -7.90 10.09
N VAL A 48 0.23 -7.02 10.33
CA VAL A 48 0.26 -5.62 9.91
C VAL A 48 0.39 -4.78 11.17
N VAL A 49 1.49 -4.03 11.26
CA VAL A 49 1.67 -3.00 12.29
C VAL A 49 1.30 -1.67 11.65
N PHE A 50 0.39 -0.93 12.28
CA PHE A 50 -0.24 0.24 11.63
C PHE A 50 0.70 1.42 11.46
N SER A 51 1.84 1.41 12.16
CA SER A 51 2.94 2.34 11.99
C SER A 51 3.89 1.99 10.84
N ASP A 52 3.81 0.79 10.27
CA ASP A 52 4.71 0.34 9.21
C ASP A 52 4.13 0.69 7.81
N PRO A 53 4.71 1.69 7.11
CA PRO A 53 4.22 2.12 5.81
C PRO A 53 4.28 1.00 4.75
N ARG A 54 5.16 -0.01 4.93
CA ARG A 54 5.31 -1.13 3.98
C ARG A 54 4.08 -2.02 3.92
N THR A 55 3.27 -2.03 4.99
CA THR A 55 2.05 -2.83 5.09
C THR A 55 0.78 -1.98 4.94
N SER A 56 0.92 -0.68 4.63
CA SER A 56 -0.21 0.25 4.55
C SER A 56 -1.26 -0.15 3.50
N MET A 57 -0.85 -0.81 2.41
CA MET A 57 -1.76 -1.33 1.38
C MET A 57 -2.72 -2.40 1.90
N GLN A 58 -2.39 -3.05 3.01
CA GLN A 58 -3.24 -4.04 3.66
C GLN A 58 -4.33 -3.41 4.52
N LEU A 59 -4.23 -2.10 4.79
CA LEU A 59 -5.25 -1.29 5.47
C LEU A 59 -6.26 -0.80 4.43
N VAL A 60 -7.25 -1.63 4.11
CA VAL A 60 -8.11 -1.46 2.93
C VAL A 60 -9.05 -0.24 3.07
N ARG A 61 -9.72 -0.08 4.22
CA ARG A 61 -10.64 1.03 4.49
C ARG A 61 -10.92 1.19 5.98
N GLY A 62 -11.46 2.35 6.37
CA GLY A 62 -11.95 2.59 7.72
C GLY A 62 -10.87 3.00 8.73
N PHE A 63 -9.75 3.53 8.25
CA PHE A 63 -8.66 4.03 9.07
C PHE A 63 -8.45 5.50 8.80
N TYR A 64 -8.19 6.26 9.85
CA TYR A 64 -7.70 7.63 9.74
C TYR A 64 -6.17 7.65 9.61
N GLU A 65 -5.66 8.87 9.42
CA GLU A 65 -4.22 9.14 9.42
C GLU A 65 -3.56 8.66 10.70
N MET A 66 -2.26 8.39 10.59
CA MET A 66 -1.45 7.97 11.72
C MET A 66 -1.28 9.12 12.71
N GLU A 67 -1.52 8.82 13.98
CA GLU A 67 -1.34 9.74 15.09
C GLU A 67 -0.25 9.24 16.03
N GLY A 68 0.54 10.15 16.59
CA GLY A 68 1.64 9.83 17.50
C GLY A 68 2.71 8.89 16.94
N GLY A 69 2.77 8.69 15.61
CA GLY A 69 3.76 7.84 14.94
C GLY A 69 3.61 6.32 15.15
N ALA A 70 2.55 5.88 15.84
CA ALA A 70 2.43 4.48 16.28
C ALA A 70 1.05 3.85 16.07
N TRP A 71 0.00 4.67 15.88
CA TRP A 71 -1.37 4.19 15.95
C TRP A 71 -2.30 4.94 15.00
N ARG A 72 -3.47 4.36 14.72
CA ARG A 72 -4.53 5.01 13.93
C ARG A 72 -5.87 4.83 14.61
N TRP A 73 -6.69 5.87 14.53
CA TRP A 73 -8.12 5.74 14.80
C TRP A 73 -8.80 4.92 13.69
N THR A 74 -9.78 4.12 14.09
CA THR A 74 -10.69 3.43 13.17
C THR A 74 -12.02 4.16 13.06
N MET A 75 -12.69 4.00 11.93
CA MET A 75 -14.14 4.21 11.81
C MET A 75 -14.90 3.08 12.53
N GLY A 76 -16.23 3.16 12.61
CA GLY A 76 -17.06 2.08 13.15
C GLY A 76 -16.92 0.75 12.41
N LYS A 77 -16.48 0.78 11.14
CA LYS A 77 -16.16 -0.38 10.32
C LYS A 77 -14.81 -0.17 9.64
N PHE A 78 -13.97 -1.20 9.64
CA PHE A 78 -12.66 -1.15 9.02
C PHE A 78 -12.25 -2.52 8.49
N THR A 79 -11.31 -2.55 7.54
CA THR A 79 -10.99 -3.78 6.81
C THR A 79 -9.51 -3.94 6.62
N VAL A 80 -9.00 -5.13 6.94
CA VAL A 80 -7.59 -5.50 6.74
C VAL A 80 -7.50 -6.75 5.90
N THR A 81 -6.59 -6.77 4.94
CA THR A 81 -6.23 -8.00 4.20
C THR A 81 -4.92 -8.53 4.73
N LEU A 82 -4.89 -9.80 5.16
CA LEU A 82 -3.71 -10.46 5.71
C LEU A 82 -3.32 -11.64 4.84
N ARG A 83 -2.03 -11.98 4.82
CA ARG A 83 -1.61 -13.29 4.30
C ARG A 83 -1.81 -14.37 5.36
N PRO A 84 -2.53 -15.46 5.08
CA PRO A 84 -2.56 -16.61 5.97
C PRO A 84 -1.13 -17.16 6.19
N PRO A 85 -0.69 -17.39 7.44
CA PRO A 85 0.64 -17.91 7.69
C PRO A 85 0.78 -19.36 7.16
N PRO A 86 2.00 -19.85 6.88
CA PRO A 86 2.20 -21.21 6.41
C PRO A 86 1.54 -22.27 7.30
N GLY A 87 0.85 -23.24 6.69
CA GLY A 87 0.13 -24.33 7.38
C GLY A 87 -1.25 -23.95 7.92
N SER A 88 -1.68 -22.68 7.81
CA SER A 88 -2.98 -22.25 8.31
C SER A 88 -4.17 -22.74 7.46
N SER A 89 -3.94 -23.10 6.20
CA SER A 89 -4.93 -23.75 5.34
C SER A 89 -5.28 -25.18 5.78
N GLU A 90 -4.49 -25.78 6.69
CA GLU A 90 -4.74 -27.11 7.26
C GLU A 90 -5.16 -27.02 8.74
N LYS A 91 -4.47 -26.18 9.51
CA LYS A 91 -4.64 -26.11 10.98
C LYS A 91 -5.51 -24.94 11.46
N GLY A 92 -5.83 -24.00 10.57
CA GLY A 92 -6.35 -22.70 10.95
C GLY A 92 -5.27 -21.78 11.51
N ALA A 93 -5.69 -20.62 11.99
CA ALA A 93 -4.83 -19.63 12.63
C ALA A 93 -5.57 -18.97 13.80
N ARG A 94 -4.86 -18.12 14.53
CA ARG A 94 -5.44 -17.20 15.51
C ARG A 94 -5.33 -15.78 14.99
N LEU A 95 -6.46 -15.12 14.84
CA LEU A 95 -6.53 -13.68 14.59
C LEU A 95 -6.27 -12.95 15.90
N GLU A 96 -5.40 -11.95 15.87
CA GLU A 96 -5.15 -11.04 16.98
C GLU A 96 -5.18 -9.58 16.52
N VAL A 97 -5.96 -8.76 17.23
CA VAL A 97 -6.02 -7.31 17.05
C VAL A 97 -5.57 -6.67 18.36
N LYS A 98 -4.46 -5.93 18.32
CA LYS A 98 -4.03 -5.08 19.42
C LYS A 98 -4.65 -3.71 19.26
N LEU A 99 -5.36 -3.30 20.29
CA LEU A 99 -6.18 -2.09 20.28
C LEU A 99 -6.12 -1.37 21.62
N ALA A 100 -6.53 -0.11 21.61
CA ALA A 100 -6.84 0.65 22.81
C ALA A 100 -8.24 1.24 22.68
N VAL A 101 -9.00 1.21 23.78
CA VAL A 101 -10.31 1.87 23.89
C VAL A 101 -10.13 3.18 24.66
N PRO A 102 -10.27 4.34 24.03
CA PRO A 102 -10.07 5.61 24.72
C PRO A 102 -11.17 5.91 25.73
N GLU A 103 -10.82 6.63 26.80
CA GLU A 103 -11.76 7.01 27.87
C GLU A 103 -12.97 7.78 27.33
N ALA A 104 -12.75 8.69 26.37
CA ALA A 104 -13.83 9.44 25.74
C ALA A 104 -14.88 8.55 25.04
N VAL A 105 -14.47 7.39 24.52
CA VAL A 105 -15.40 6.42 23.90
C VAL A 105 -16.28 5.81 24.99
N ILE A 106 -15.68 5.18 26.00
CA ILE A 106 -16.44 4.55 27.09
C ILE A 106 -17.33 5.56 27.84
N ALA A 107 -16.81 6.74 28.14
CA ALA A 107 -17.55 7.77 28.86
C ALA A 107 -18.78 8.30 28.11
N LYS A 108 -18.78 8.24 26.77
CA LYS A 108 -19.87 8.79 25.94
C LYS A 108 -20.84 7.74 25.43
N ILE A 109 -20.37 6.55 25.05
CA ILE A 109 -21.19 5.51 24.41
C ILE A 109 -21.17 4.17 25.15
N GLY A 110 -20.47 4.09 26.30
CA GLY A 110 -20.38 2.91 27.12
C GLY A 110 -19.52 1.80 26.49
N PRO A 111 -19.71 0.54 26.95
CA PRO A 111 -18.96 -0.61 26.44
C PRO A 111 -19.10 -0.79 24.93
N VAL A 112 -18.03 -1.10 24.22
CA VAL A 112 -18.04 -1.32 22.76
C VAL A 112 -17.68 -2.76 22.43
N SER A 113 -18.34 -3.34 21.44
CA SER A 113 -18.11 -4.72 21.00
C SER A 113 -17.48 -4.73 19.61
N LEU A 114 -16.30 -5.36 19.49
CA LEU A 114 -15.64 -5.59 18.21
C LEU A 114 -15.99 -6.99 17.69
N SER A 115 -16.39 -7.05 16.43
CA SER A 115 -16.63 -8.29 15.68
C SER A 115 -15.81 -8.31 14.40
N ALA A 116 -15.62 -9.49 13.82
CA ALA A 116 -14.91 -9.65 12.56
C ALA A 116 -15.60 -10.70 11.68
N THR A 117 -15.50 -10.53 10.36
CA THR A 117 -15.95 -11.49 9.36
C THR A 117 -14.83 -11.78 8.39
N VAL A 118 -14.63 -13.04 8.01
CA VAL A 118 -13.63 -13.47 7.01
C VAL A 118 -14.26 -14.47 6.05
N GLY A 119 -14.23 -14.17 4.75
CA GLY A 119 -14.83 -15.07 3.73
C GLY A 119 -16.29 -15.42 4.00
N GLY A 120 -17.08 -14.50 4.59
CA GLY A 120 -18.48 -14.73 4.98
C GLY A 120 -18.67 -15.45 6.33
N LEU A 121 -17.61 -15.94 6.96
CA LEU A 121 -17.66 -16.51 8.31
C LEU A 121 -17.58 -15.39 9.36
N ALA A 122 -18.63 -15.25 10.16
CA ALA A 122 -18.63 -14.37 11.32
C ALA A 122 -17.82 -14.99 12.47
N LEU A 123 -16.93 -14.20 13.08
CA LEU A 123 -16.22 -14.54 14.30
C LEU A 123 -16.95 -13.94 15.50
N GLU A 124 -16.90 -14.64 16.64
CA GLU A 124 -17.58 -14.20 17.86
C GLU A 124 -17.17 -12.78 18.30
N PRO A 125 -18.10 -11.87 18.61
CA PRO A 125 -17.77 -10.53 19.09
C PRO A 125 -17.06 -10.54 20.45
N GLN A 126 -16.33 -9.47 20.77
CA GLN A 126 -15.78 -9.22 22.11
C GLN A 126 -16.11 -7.81 22.58
N THR A 127 -16.68 -7.71 23.78
CA THR A 127 -17.00 -6.43 24.41
C THR A 127 -15.85 -5.92 25.28
N PHE A 128 -15.53 -4.64 25.14
CA PHE A 128 -14.59 -3.89 25.94
C PHE A 128 -15.36 -2.84 26.76
N SER A 129 -15.41 -3.04 28.08
CA SER A 129 -16.25 -2.23 28.99
C SER A 129 -15.48 -1.16 29.76
N ALA A 130 -14.16 -1.12 29.63
CA ALA A 130 -13.28 -0.18 30.32
C ALA A 130 -12.27 0.41 29.33
N PRO A 131 -11.79 1.65 29.59
CA PRO A 131 -10.75 2.24 28.77
C PRO A 131 -9.40 1.54 28.98
N GLY A 132 -8.51 1.68 28.00
CA GLY A 132 -7.17 1.15 28.02
C GLY A 132 -6.92 0.12 26.93
N ASP A 133 -5.79 -0.59 27.06
CA ASP A 133 -5.35 -1.57 26.08
C ASP A 133 -6.19 -2.84 26.10
N GLY A 134 -6.33 -3.45 24.94
CA GLY A 134 -7.09 -4.68 24.77
C GLY A 134 -6.54 -5.54 23.63
N VAL A 135 -6.94 -6.80 23.65
CA VAL A 135 -6.69 -7.74 22.55
C VAL A 135 -7.99 -8.41 22.18
N TYR A 136 -8.41 -8.26 20.93
CA TYR A 136 -9.44 -9.11 20.33
C TYR A 136 -8.75 -10.29 19.66
N ALA A 137 -9.01 -11.50 20.16
CA ALA A 137 -8.39 -12.71 19.65
C ALA A 137 -9.42 -13.77 19.30
N ARG A 138 -9.40 -14.31 18.08
CA ARG A 138 -10.33 -15.35 17.64
C ARG A 138 -9.64 -16.42 16.83
N ASP A 139 -10.07 -17.65 17.04
CA ASP A 139 -9.68 -18.76 16.19
C ASP A 139 -10.35 -18.62 14.83
N VAL A 140 -9.55 -18.77 13.78
CA VAL A 140 -10.00 -18.76 12.39
C VAL A 140 -9.83 -20.17 11.82
N PRO A 141 -10.90 -20.82 11.34
CA PRO A 141 -10.79 -22.17 10.82
C PRO A 141 -10.02 -22.20 9.49
N ALA A 142 -9.39 -23.33 9.21
CA ALA A 142 -8.65 -23.59 7.98
C ALA A 142 -9.46 -23.30 6.70
N SER A 143 -10.76 -23.59 6.73
CA SER A 143 -11.69 -23.33 5.61
C SER A 143 -11.79 -21.87 5.21
N ALA A 144 -11.47 -20.93 6.11
CA ALA A 144 -11.45 -19.49 5.84
C ALA A 144 -10.06 -18.96 5.40
N LEU A 145 -9.04 -19.82 5.34
CA LEU A 145 -7.63 -19.47 5.13
C LEU A 145 -6.98 -20.23 3.96
N GLY A 146 -7.77 -20.70 2.99
CA GLY A 146 -7.29 -21.51 1.87
C GLY A 146 -6.60 -20.75 0.72
N GLY A 147 -6.64 -19.41 0.73
CA GLY A 147 -6.09 -18.56 -0.33
C GLY A 147 -4.77 -17.88 0.04
N GLU A 148 -4.20 -17.13 -0.91
CA GLU A 148 -2.99 -16.32 -0.68
C GLU A 148 -3.24 -15.08 0.20
N ALA A 149 -4.52 -14.70 0.34
CA ALA A 149 -4.98 -13.56 1.11
C ALA A 149 -6.30 -13.90 1.83
N ALA A 150 -6.46 -13.37 3.04
CA ALA A 150 -7.68 -13.41 3.83
C ALA A 150 -8.06 -11.98 4.22
N THR A 151 -9.22 -11.52 3.76
CA THR A 151 -9.76 -10.19 4.09
C THR A 151 -10.69 -10.29 5.28
N PHE A 152 -10.41 -9.48 6.30
CA PHE A 152 -11.17 -9.36 7.52
C PHE A 152 -11.92 -8.04 7.53
N ASP A 153 -13.25 -8.11 7.55
CA ASP A 153 -14.12 -6.97 7.79
C ASP A 153 -14.46 -6.90 9.27
N PHE A 154 -14.08 -5.81 9.92
CA PHE A 154 -14.34 -5.54 11.32
C PHE A 154 -15.49 -4.56 11.48
N ALA A 155 -16.27 -4.75 12.53
CA ALA A 155 -17.36 -3.86 12.89
C ALA A 155 -17.46 -3.68 14.41
N LEU A 156 -17.61 -2.43 14.82
CA LEU A 156 -18.02 -2.04 16.16
C LEU A 156 -19.55 -1.95 16.22
N ASP A 157 -20.13 -2.42 17.32
CA ASP A 157 -21.56 -2.23 17.61
C ASP A 157 -21.91 -0.76 17.83
N LYS A 158 -20.98 0.02 18.38
CA LYS A 158 -21.10 1.43 18.73
C LYS A 158 -19.78 2.16 18.47
N TYR A 159 -19.89 3.42 18.05
CA TYR A 159 -18.77 4.32 17.81
C TYR A 159 -19.24 5.77 18.02
N LEU A 160 -18.31 6.68 18.25
CA LEU A 160 -18.61 8.11 18.38
C LEU A 160 -18.96 8.66 17.00
N ALA A 161 -20.16 9.22 16.86
CA ALA A 161 -20.54 9.93 15.65
C ALA A 161 -19.74 11.22 15.49
N ALA A 162 -19.53 11.62 14.24
CA ALA A 162 -18.95 12.92 13.89
C ALA A 162 -19.71 14.07 14.58
N GLY A 163 -18.96 15.03 15.12
CA GLY A 163 -19.47 16.21 15.82
C GLY A 163 -19.78 16.02 17.30
N VAL A 164 -19.74 14.80 17.85
CA VAL A 164 -20.03 14.55 19.28
C VAL A 164 -18.85 14.89 20.19
N VAL A 165 -17.66 14.43 19.81
CA VAL A 165 -16.39 14.70 20.52
C VAL A 165 -15.40 15.33 19.56
N GLU A 166 -15.32 14.80 18.35
CA GLU A 166 -14.47 15.30 17.28
C GLU A 166 -15.27 15.41 15.98
N GLN A 167 -14.78 16.13 14.98
CA GLN A 167 -15.43 16.24 13.67
C GLN A 167 -15.42 14.92 12.89
N ARG A 168 -14.51 14.01 13.24
CA ARG A 168 -14.46 12.65 12.71
C ARG A 168 -15.41 11.75 13.49
N GLU A 169 -15.93 10.71 12.84
CA GLU A 169 -16.41 9.55 13.61
C GLU A 169 -15.20 8.85 14.23
N LEU A 170 -15.34 8.30 15.43
CA LEU A 170 -14.24 7.62 16.12
C LEU A 170 -14.73 6.29 16.70
N GLY A 171 -14.12 5.20 16.25
CA GLY A 171 -14.30 3.87 16.83
C GLY A 171 -13.31 3.64 17.96
N ILE A 172 -12.32 2.80 17.70
CA ILE A 172 -11.22 2.47 18.61
C ILE A 172 -9.86 2.79 17.97
N ILE A 173 -8.81 2.76 18.77
CA ILE A 173 -7.43 2.85 18.27
C ILE A 173 -6.92 1.45 18.02
N VAL A 174 -6.31 1.21 16.86
CA VAL A 174 -5.68 -0.07 16.51
C VAL A 174 -4.20 0.15 16.21
N SER A 175 -3.35 -0.72 16.77
CA SER A 175 -1.89 -0.68 16.59
C SER A 175 -1.37 -1.84 15.74
N SER A 176 -2.01 -3.01 15.80
CA SER A 176 -1.67 -4.13 14.91
C SER A 176 -2.83 -5.09 14.71
N VAL A 177 -2.85 -5.74 13.55
CA VAL A 177 -3.71 -6.88 13.25
C VAL A 177 -2.84 -7.99 12.66
N GLY A 178 -3.03 -9.23 13.11
CA GLY A 178 -2.24 -10.34 12.58
C GLY A 178 -2.89 -11.71 12.70
N LEU A 179 -2.38 -12.64 11.90
CA LEU A 179 -2.63 -14.07 11.99
C LEU A 179 -1.38 -14.78 12.50
N THR A 180 -1.54 -15.54 13.56
CA THR A 180 -0.51 -16.45 14.09
C THR A 180 -0.94 -17.89 13.87
N THR A 181 0.01 -18.77 13.55
CA THR A 181 -0.26 -20.20 13.38
C THR A 181 -0.69 -20.81 14.72
N LYS A 182 -1.61 -21.78 14.67
CA LYS A 182 -2.00 -22.59 15.83
C LYS A 182 -0.96 -23.65 16.18
#